data_AF-V4UN26-F1
#
_entry.id   AF-V4UN26-F1
#
_cell.length_a   1.000
_cell.length_b   1.000
_cell.length_c   1.000
_cell.angle_alpha   90.00
_cell.angle_beta   90.00
_cell.angle_gamma   90.00
#
_symmetry.space_group_name_H-M   'P 1'
#
loop_
_entity.id
_entity.type
_entity.pdbx_description
1 polymer ?
#
loop_
_entity_poly.entity_id
_entity_poly.type
_entity_poly.pdbx_seq_one_letter_code
_entity_poly.pdbx_strand_id
1 'polypeptide(L)'
;MFSEGNFLRRKICMDSEAVANMTNLPREIHGAPPESFIVKLSEVIGSFKNLRKMALFWCKVVAELRRLWSEEQHIPGIPLDETPDLNSCLLYQQLQVINCCLSRKRRHTIATESLESVMRQCSSNVEDSSPCMDTMPETPVLYARVCTGELVIRLGAYQPTDLIMLETGEPVYSPISQEGPLLTEDLIKETEELVLRTGSVGAGCSQLLSDMQAFKAANPGCSLEDFVRWHSPPDWTETDQSDEAKESSDGSDSSSMKGQLSRRMQKEGNLWRELWETSKPVPAVKQAPLFDEDLAVEGILNALQDISPSDLFKQLFLSLLGLGFVLAEDRLSSNDGLSKLFYECKDYIVATCQGSTWTEKVDDIFQVYETVETMLSHPEEVLNNHADDTNTTTGDDLKSRFRRLSLNFGSKDKLRKPPPTPRDPKNIEVNSTRQPFSSFFDGKSSLFSKLSPKPDRSSPAEKEKPYRHNESDGKSSQFSKLSPESDRSSPSAKPSSHEENDWTIV
;
A
#
# COMPACT_ATOMS: atom_id res chain seq x y z
N MET A 1 -24.48 -3.24 -8.59
CA MET A 1 -23.81 -2.89 -7.30
C MET A 1 -22.85 -1.72 -7.48
N PHE A 2 -22.21 -1.57 -8.66
CA PHE A 2 -21.24 -0.50 -8.96
C PHE A 2 -21.71 0.52 -10.01
N SER A 3 -23.01 0.53 -10.36
CA SER A 3 -23.60 1.53 -11.24
C SER A 3 -23.69 2.90 -10.56
N GLU A 4 -23.29 3.92 -11.30
CA GLU A 4 -22.97 5.31 -10.91
C GLU A 4 -23.78 5.95 -9.76
N GLY A 5 -23.07 6.78 -8.98
CA GLY A 5 -23.65 7.92 -8.25
C GLY A 5 -24.24 7.65 -6.87
N ASN A 6 -24.74 6.44 -6.57
CA ASN A 6 -25.30 6.11 -5.26
C ASN A 6 -24.83 4.73 -4.75
N PHE A 7 -23.57 4.66 -4.29
CA PHE A 7 -23.23 3.66 -3.29
C PHE A 7 -24.13 3.93 -2.08
N LEU A 8 -24.89 2.92 -1.63
CA LEU A 8 -26.01 3.06 -0.69
C LEU A 8 -25.52 3.49 0.71
N ARG A 9 -25.21 4.79 0.87
CA ARG A 9 -24.94 5.42 2.17
C ARG A 9 -26.11 5.10 3.09
N ARG A 10 -25.85 4.39 4.19
CA ARG A 10 -26.81 4.42 5.29
C ARG A 10 -26.80 5.85 5.80
N LYS A 11 -27.99 6.42 5.99
CA LYS A 11 -28.13 7.75 6.59
C LYS A 11 -27.95 7.62 8.11
N ILE A 12 -26.73 7.24 8.53
CA ILE A 12 -26.29 7.32 9.92
C ILE A 12 -26.35 8.80 10.28
N CYS A 13 -27.36 9.16 11.07
CA CYS A 13 -27.78 10.55 11.28
C CYS A 13 -26.97 11.16 12.43
N MET A 14 -25.69 11.48 12.19
CA MET A 14 -24.78 11.85 13.28
C MET A 14 -23.90 13.06 12.99
N ASP A 15 -23.77 13.91 14.01
CA ASP A 15 -22.84 15.03 14.08
C ASP A 15 -21.38 14.56 14.18
N SER A 16 -20.47 15.38 13.66
CA SER A 16 -19.07 15.00 13.41
C SER A 16 -18.26 14.57 14.65
N GLU A 17 -18.66 14.98 15.85
CA GLU A 17 -17.97 14.61 17.11
C GLU A 17 -18.48 13.28 17.71
N ALA A 18 -19.73 12.88 17.42
CA ALA A 18 -20.28 11.60 17.90
C ALA A 18 -19.67 10.40 17.17
N VAL A 19 -19.33 10.58 15.88
CA VAL A 19 -18.72 9.56 15.02
C VAL A 19 -17.44 9.00 15.66
N ALA A 20 -16.54 9.87 16.15
CA ALA A 20 -15.24 9.47 16.69
C ALA A 20 -15.31 8.52 17.90
N ASN A 21 -16.41 8.52 18.66
CA ASN A 21 -16.58 7.65 19.84
C ASN A 21 -17.39 6.38 19.52
N MET A 22 -18.41 6.46 18.64
CA MET A 22 -19.19 5.27 18.26
C MET A 22 -18.48 4.36 17.23
N THR A 23 -17.55 4.87 16.41
CA THR A 23 -16.89 4.04 15.38
C THR A 23 -15.69 3.21 15.86
N ASN A 24 -15.41 3.15 17.17
CA ASN A 24 -14.21 2.47 17.67
C ASN A 24 -14.29 0.93 17.57
N LEU A 25 -15.46 0.33 17.85
CA LEU A 25 -15.56 -1.13 17.93
C LEU A 25 -15.12 -1.87 16.65
N PRO A 26 -15.53 -1.48 15.42
CA PRO A 26 -15.04 -2.13 14.20
C PRO A 26 -13.50 -2.17 14.13
N ARG A 27 -12.82 -1.10 14.54
CA ARG A 27 -11.35 -1.03 14.57
C ARG A 27 -10.76 -1.90 15.69
N GLU A 28 -11.39 -1.90 16.87
CA GLU A 28 -10.96 -2.71 18.02
C GLU A 28 -11.05 -4.22 17.78
N ILE A 29 -11.89 -4.67 16.83
CA ILE A 29 -12.05 -6.09 16.45
C ILE A 29 -11.46 -6.42 15.07
N HIS A 30 -10.72 -5.52 14.44
CA HIS A 30 -10.19 -5.66 13.07
C HIS A 30 -11.28 -5.99 12.01
N GLY A 31 -12.46 -5.38 12.13
CA GLY A 31 -13.50 -5.34 11.10
C GLY A 31 -13.35 -4.14 10.17
N ALA A 32 -13.99 -4.17 8.99
CA ALA A 32 -13.99 -3.03 8.07
C ALA A 32 -14.90 -1.86 8.54
N PRO A 33 -14.66 -0.62 8.09
CA PRO A 33 -15.51 0.52 8.44
C PRO A 33 -17.00 0.32 8.05
N PRO A 34 -17.98 0.78 8.86
CA PRO A 34 -19.41 0.49 8.66
C PRO A 34 -19.98 0.80 7.27
N GLU A 35 -19.52 1.88 6.63
CA GLU A 35 -19.98 2.33 5.31
C GLU A 35 -19.11 1.80 4.14
N SER A 36 -18.18 0.89 4.41
CA SER A 36 -17.28 0.33 3.40
C SER A 36 -17.97 -0.68 2.47
N PHE A 37 -17.35 -0.90 1.31
CA PHE A 37 -17.71 -2.00 0.41
C PHE A 37 -17.75 -3.36 1.10
N ILE A 38 -16.80 -3.64 2.01
CA ILE A 38 -16.67 -4.93 2.69
C ILE A 38 -17.88 -5.23 3.59
N VAL A 39 -18.39 -4.24 4.31
CA VAL A 39 -19.59 -4.43 5.13
C VAL A 39 -20.81 -4.72 4.25
N LYS A 40 -20.98 -4.00 3.13
CA LYS A 40 -22.08 -4.27 2.19
C LYS A 40 -21.95 -5.64 1.50
N LEU A 41 -20.72 -6.05 1.20
CA LEU A 41 -20.38 -7.36 0.67
C LEU A 41 -20.75 -8.48 1.67
N SER A 42 -20.47 -8.26 2.96
CA SER A 42 -20.81 -9.17 4.06
C SER A 42 -22.33 -9.36 4.19
N GLU A 43 -23.11 -8.28 4.15
CA GLU A 43 -24.59 -8.35 4.16
C GLU A 43 -25.14 -9.20 3.00
N VAL A 44 -24.65 -8.96 1.76
CA VAL A 44 -25.14 -9.68 0.57
C VAL A 44 -24.74 -11.15 0.63
N ILE A 45 -23.49 -11.47 0.99
CA ILE A 45 -23.04 -12.87 1.13
C ILE A 45 -23.82 -13.59 2.24
N GLY A 46 -24.00 -12.95 3.40
CA GLY A 46 -24.76 -13.50 4.53
C GLY A 46 -26.24 -13.78 4.21
N SER A 47 -26.83 -13.05 3.25
CA SER A 47 -28.22 -13.28 2.83
C SER A 47 -28.44 -14.63 2.09
N PHE A 48 -27.38 -15.26 1.57
CA PHE A 48 -27.49 -16.49 0.80
C PHE A 48 -27.55 -17.74 1.70
N LYS A 49 -28.68 -18.44 1.71
CA LYS A 49 -28.85 -19.74 2.39
C LYS A 49 -28.17 -20.94 1.70
N ASN A 50 -27.20 -20.71 0.82
CA ASN A 50 -26.58 -21.77 0.02
C ASN A 50 -25.12 -21.42 -0.34
N LEU A 51 -24.18 -22.24 0.11
CA LEU A 51 -22.73 -22.10 -0.12
C LEU A 51 -22.36 -21.97 -1.61
N ARG A 52 -23.06 -22.68 -2.51
CA ARG A 52 -22.84 -22.55 -3.96
C ARG A 52 -23.22 -21.17 -4.49
N LYS A 53 -24.26 -20.53 -3.93
CA LYS A 53 -24.62 -19.14 -4.28
C LYS A 53 -23.59 -18.15 -3.74
N MET A 54 -23.13 -18.34 -2.49
CA MET A 54 -22.05 -17.54 -1.90
C MET A 54 -20.78 -17.61 -2.74
N ALA A 55 -20.31 -18.80 -3.09
CA ALA A 55 -19.12 -19.01 -3.92
C ALA A 55 -19.27 -18.39 -5.33
N LEU A 56 -20.38 -18.65 -6.02
CA LEU A 56 -20.63 -18.05 -7.35
C LEU A 56 -20.72 -16.52 -7.30
N PHE A 57 -21.24 -15.96 -6.20
CA PHE A 57 -21.27 -14.51 -6.00
C PHE A 57 -19.87 -13.96 -5.73
N TRP A 58 -19.05 -14.61 -4.89
CA TRP A 58 -17.66 -14.24 -4.67
C TRP A 58 -16.84 -14.26 -5.97
N CYS A 59 -16.97 -15.31 -6.79
CA CYS A 59 -16.30 -15.37 -8.10
C CYS A 59 -16.68 -14.18 -9.01
N LYS A 60 -17.95 -13.71 -8.95
CA LYS A 60 -18.38 -12.51 -9.68
C LYS A 60 -17.79 -11.23 -9.09
N VAL A 61 -17.64 -11.13 -7.77
CA VAL A 61 -16.99 -9.99 -7.12
C VAL A 61 -15.52 -9.92 -7.52
N VAL A 62 -14.77 -11.03 -7.49
CA VAL A 62 -13.36 -11.05 -7.93
C VAL A 62 -13.22 -10.71 -9.42
N ALA A 63 -14.10 -11.24 -10.28
CA ALA A 63 -14.11 -10.89 -11.71
C ALA A 63 -14.40 -9.39 -11.94
N GLU A 64 -15.28 -8.79 -11.15
CA GLU A 64 -15.61 -7.37 -11.22
C GLU A 64 -14.48 -6.49 -10.67
N LEU A 65 -13.78 -6.91 -9.61
CA LEU A 65 -12.57 -6.23 -9.13
C LEU A 65 -11.46 -6.23 -10.19
N ARG A 66 -11.26 -7.36 -10.91
CA ARG A 66 -10.36 -7.42 -12.07
C ARG A 66 -10.80 -6.48 -13.20
N ARG A 67 -12.11 -6.39 -13.48
CA ARG A 67 -12.66 -5.46 -14.48
C ARG A 67 -12.36 -4.01 -14.11
N LEU A 68 -12.68 -3.61 -12.87
CA LEU A 68 -12.42 -2.27 -12.35
C LEU A 68 -10.94 -1.89 -12.45
N TRP A 69 -10.03 -2.80 -12.06
CA TRP A 69 -8.59 -2.61 -12.25
C TRP A 69 -8.19 -2.41 -13.72
N SER A 70 -8.69 -3.27 -14.62
CA SER A 70 -8.38 -3.20 -16.06
C SER A 70 -8.96 -1.96 -16.78
N GLU A 71 -10.00 -1.34 -16.22
CA GLU A 71 -10.61 -0.10 -16.71
C GLU A 71 -10.14 1.15 -15.93
N GLU A 72 -9.14 1.00 -15.06
CA GLU A 72 -8.58 2.05 -14.19
C GLU A 72 -9.64 2.77 -13.32
N GLN A 73 -10.67 2.04 -12.89
CA GLN A 73 -11.77 2.52 -12.05
C GLN A 73 -11.56 2.15 -10.59
N HIS A 74 -11.60 3.14 -9.69
CA HIS A 74 -11.56 2.90 -8.25
C HIS A 74 -12.76 2.08 -7.75
N ILE A 75 -12.51 1.20 -6.79
CA ILE A 75 -13.51 0.39 -6.10
C ILE A 75 -14.41 1.33 -5.25
N PRO A 76 -15.72 1.43 -5.54
CA PRO A 76 -16.62 2.27 -4.77
C PRO A 76 -16.78 1.79 -3.33
N GLY A 77 -16.78 2.72 -2.37
CA GLY A 77 -16.86 2.38 -0.94
C GLY A 77 -15.52 1.96 -0.31
N ILE A 78 -14.41 2.23 -1.01
CA ILE A 78 -13.03 2.14 -0.50
C ILE A 78 -12.37 3.52 -0.74
N PRO A 79 -11.52 4.05 0.17
CA PRO A 79 -10.78 5.29 -0.03
C PRO A 79 -9.93 5.30 -1.31
N LEU A 80 -9.67 6.48 -1.87
CA LEU A 80 -9.02 6.60 -3.19
C LEU A 80 -7.49 6.54 -3.13
N ASP A 81 -6.86 7.20 -2.16
CA ASP A 81 -5.39 7.37 -2.08
C ASP A 81 -4.92 7.37 -0.62
N GLU A 82 -5.49 6.46 0.18
CA GLU A 82 -5.10 6.24 1.58
C GLU A 82 -4.27 4.96 1.72
N THR A 83 -3.25 5.00 2.58
CA THR A 83 -2.49 3.80 2.95
C THR A 83 -3.36 2.77 3.69
N PRO A 84 -3.06 1.46 3.60
CA PRO A 84 -3.82 0.42 4.29
C PRO A 84 -4.00 0.69 5.80
N ASP A 85 -5.24 0.61 6.30
CA ASP A 85 -5.53 0.74 7.72
C ASP A 85 -5.32 -0.60 8.44
N LEU A 86 -4.21 -0.72 9.18
CA LEU A 86 -3.86 -1.92 9.93
C LEU A 86 -4.87 -2.25 11.06
N ASN A 87 -5.77 -1.32 11.42
CA ASN A 87 -6.87 -1.55 12.36
C ASN A 87 -8.12 -2.13 11.68
N SER A 88 -8.16 -2.21 10.35
CA SER A 88 -9.26 -2.80 9.57
C SER A 88 -8.92 -4.23 9.15
N CYS A 89 -9.92 -4.99 8.69
CA CYS A 89 -9.68 -6.36 8.23
C CYS A 89 -8.75 -6.41 7.00
N LEU A 90 -7.99 -7.50 6.84
CA LEU A 90 -7.00 -7.65 5.76
C LEU A 90 -7.64 -7.48 4.36
N LEU A 91 -8.87 -7.96 4.15
CA LEU A 91 -9.61 -7.78 2.89
C LEU A 91 -9.87 -6.30 2.60
N TYR A 92 -10.18 -5.47 3.60
CA TYR A 92 -10.32 -4.03 3.41
C TYR A 92 -8.98 -3.39 3.08
N GLN A 93 -7.91 -3.75 3.81
CA GLN A 93 -6.54 -3.30 3.54
C GLN A 93 -6.10 -3.62 2.09
N GLN A 94 -6.36 -4.84 1.62
CA GLN A 94 -6.05 -5.28 0.26
C GLN A 94 -6.81 -4.47 -0.80
N LEU A 95 -8.09 -4.13 -0.58
CA LEU A 95 -8.80 -3.25 -1.52
C LEU A 95 -8.33 -1.78 -1.45
N GLN A 96 -7.87 -1.30 -0.29
CA GLN A 96 -7.21 0.02 -0.19
C GLN A 96 -5.93 0.06 -1.04
N VAL A 97 -5.12 -1.01 -1.05
CA VAL A 97 -3.94 -1.11 -1.94
C VAL A 97 -4.35 -0.93 -3.40
N ILE A 98 -5.41 -1.63 -3.88
CA ILE A 98 -5.86 -1.51 -5.27
C ILE A 98 -6.22 -0.06 -5.64
N ASN A 99 -6.98 0.64 -4.80
CA ASN A 99 -7.34 2.03 -5.06
C ASN A 99 -6.13 2.98 -5.02
N CYS A 100 -5.24 2.84 -4.02
CA CYS A 100 -4.04 3.67 -3.93
C CYS A 100 -3.09 3.40 -5.11
N CYS A 101 -2.95 2.15 -5.57
CA CYS A 101 -2.23 1.81 -6.80
C CYS A 101 -2.78 2.54 -8.04
N LEU A 102 -4.11 2.61 -8.22
CA LEU A 102 -4.72 3.38 -9.30
C LEU A 102 -4.39 4.88 -9.21
N SER A 103 -4.47 5.43 -8.00
CA SER A 103 -4.13 6.83 -7.74
C SER A 103 -2.65 7.13 -8.00
N ARG A 104 -1.74 6.23 -7.59
CA ARG A 104 -0.31 6.29 -7.90
C ARG A 104 -0.03 6.23 -9.40
N LYS A 105 -0.61 5.27 -10.13
CA LYS A 105 -0.47 5.16 -11.59
C LYS A 105 -0.89 6.46 -12.29
N ARG A 106 -2.04 7.03 -11.92
CA ARG A 106 -2.50 8.34 -12.44
C ARG A 106 -1.50 9.47 -12.11
N ARG A 107 -1.01 9.54 -10.87
CA ARG A 107 -0.03 10.57 -10.46
C ARG A 107 1.31 10.41 -11.18
N HIS A 108 1.75 9.18 -11.44
CA HIS A 108 2.95 8.87 -12.24
C HIS A 108 2.79 9.30 -13.70
N THR A 109 1.64 9.03 -14.34
CA THR A 109 1.34 9.50 -15.70
C THR A 109 1.43 11.02 -15.80
N ILE A 110 0.73 11.76 -14.92
CA ILE A 110 0.74 13.22 -14.89
C ILE A 110 2.16 13.77 -14.68
N ALA A 111 2.92 13.18 -13.76
CA ALA A 111 4.30 13.61 -13.49
C ALA A 111 5.26 13.29 -14.65
N THR A 112 4.99 12.21 -15.41
CA THR A 112 5.74 11.86 -16.63
C THR A 112 5.44 12.86 -17.76
N GLU A 113 4.17 13.18 -18.00
CA GLU A 113 3.75 14.19 -19.00
C GLU A 113 4.32 15.58 -18.68
N SER A 114 4.30 15.98 -17.40
CA SER A 114 4.90 17.23 -16.91
C SER A 114 6.42 17.26 -17.16
N LEU A 115 7.14 16.18 -16.86
CA LEU A 115 8.57 16.07 -17.13
C LEU A 115 8.89 16.12 -18.63
N GLU A 116 8.09 15.46 -19.47
CA GLU A 116 8.25 15.54 -20.92
C GLU A 116 8.00 16.96 -21.46
N SER A 117 7.00 17.67 -20.94
CA SER A 117 6.73 19.07 -21.30
C SER A 117 7.94 19.96 -21.03
N VAL A 118 8.54 19.86 -19.84
CA VAL A 118 9.77 20.57 -19.48
C VAL A 118 10.92 20.23 -20.44
N MET A 119 11.12 18.95 -20.77
CA MET A 119 12.18 18.52 -21.70
C MET A 119 11.98 19.04 -23.13
N ARG A 120 10.74 19.07 -23.64
CA ARG A 120 10.42 19.63 -24.97
C ARG A 120 10.71 21.13 -25.01
N GLN A 121 10.28 21.90 -24.01
CA GLN A 121 10.53 23.34 -23.91
C GLN A 121 12.03 23.68 -23.91
N CYS A 122 12.84 22.90 -23.19
CA CYS A 122 14.29 23.09 -23.16
C CYS A 122 14.96 22.78 -24.51
N SER A 123 14.38 21.86 -25.28
CA SER A 123 14.88 21.48 -26.60
C SER A 123 14.50 22.50 -27.70
N SER A 124 13.30 23.09 -27.62
CA SER A 124 12.82 24.09 -28.60
C SER A 124 13.53 25.44 -28.52
N ASN A 125 14.14 25.78 -27.38
CA ASN A 125 14.90 27.03 -27.22
C ASN A 125 16.23 27.06 -28.01
N VAL A 126 16.54 26.02 -28.77
CA VAL A 126 17.78 25.88 -29.57
C VAL A 126 17.56 26.21 -31.05
N GLU A 127 16.34 26.08 -31.60
CA GLU A 127 16.05 26.37 -33.01
C GLU A 127 14.79 27.24 -33.22
N ASP A 128 15.04 28.40 -33.82
CA ASP A 128 14.14 29.36 -34.46
C ASP A 128 13.09 30.14 -33.63
N SER A 129 13.03 31.45 -33.92
CA SER A 129 12.20 32.41 -33.20
C SER A 129 10.84 32.62 -33.89
N SER A 130 9.78 31.95 -33.41
CA SER A 130 8.41 32.30 -33.78
C SER A 130 7.44 32.07 -32.61
N PRO A 131 6.80 33.13 -32.05
CA PRO A 131 5.88 32.97 -30.94
C PRO A 131 4.52 32.45 -31.42
N CYS A 132 4.30 31.14 -31.31
CA CYS A 132 2.96 30.59 -31.39
C CYS A 132 2.19 30.98 -30.11
N MET A 133 1.26 31.92 -30.23
CA MET A 133 0.46 32.44 -29.11
C MET A 133 -0.72 31.52 -28.79
N ASP A 134 -0.45 30.27 -28.40
CA ASP A 134 -1.41 29.42 -27.69
C ASP A 134 -0.69 28.31 -26.90
N THR A 135 -1.11 28.11 -25.65
CA THR A 135 -0.51 27.24 -24.60
C THR A 135 0.65 27.86 -23.82
N MET A 136 0.32 28.53 -22.70
CA MET A 136 1.28 28.82 -21.62
C MET A 136 1.68 27.52 -20.91
N PRO A 137 2.95 27.30 -20.54
CA PRO A 137 3.34 26.20 -19.66
C PRO A 137 2.65 26.29 -18.30
N GLU A 138 2.02 25.21 -17.83
CA GLU A 138 1.42 25.15 -16.49
C GLU A 138 2.48 25.14 -15.37
N THR A 139 3.72 24.77 -15.68
CA THR A 139 4.88 24.78 -14.77
C THR A 139 6.07 25.51 -15.38
N PRO A 140 6.70 26.47 -14.68
CA PRO A 140 7.90 27.15 -15.16
C PRO A 140 9.13 26.24 -15.07
N VAL A 141 9.99 26.26 -16.10
CA VAL A 141 11.27 25.55 -16.08
C VAL A 141 12.22 26.20 -15.09
N LEU A 142 12.71 25.42 -14.12
CA LEU A 142 13.65 25.86 -13.09
C LEU A 142 15.09 25.47 -13.45
N TYR A 143 16.04 26.34 -13.11
CA TYR A 143 17.47 26.15 -13.35
C TYR A 143 18.26 26.31 -12.04
N ALA A 144 19.50 25.80 -12.03
CA ALA A 144 20.51 26.02 -11.00
C ALA A 144 21.83 26.39 -11.65
N ARG A 145 22.57 27.34 -11.08
CA ARG A 145 23.97 27.58 -11.46
C ARG A 145 24.90 26.59 -10.75
N VAL A 146 25.64 25.79 -11.52
CA VAL A 146 26.70 24.93 -10.98
C VAL A 146 28.03 25.68 -10.87
N CYS A 147 29.02 25.13 -10.15
CA CYS A 147 30.31 25.77 -9.89
C CYS A 147 31.12 26.15 -11.15
N THR A 148 30.82 25.56 -12.32
CA THR A 148 31.39 25.94 -13.62
C THR A 148 30.80 27.22 -14.21
N GLY A 149 29.75 27.78 -13.59
CA GLY A 149 28.97 28.92 -14.07
C GLY A 149 27.81 28.55 -15.00
N GLU A 150 27.75 27.31 -15.47
CA GLU A 150 26.70 26.75 -16.33
C GLU A 150 25.33 26.71 -15.63
N LEU A 151 24.26 26.88 -16.40
CA LEU A 151 22.88 26.76 -15.92
C LEU A 151 22.32 25.38 -16.28
N VAL A 152 22.05 24.55 -15.27
CA VAL A 152 21.52 23.20 -15.41
C VAL A 152 20.06 23.17 -14.98
N ILE A 153 19.20 22.47 -15.71
CA ILE A 153 17.77 22.35 -15.42
C ILE A 153 17.56 21.52 -14.15
N ARG A 154 16.68 21.96 -13.26
CA ARG A 154 16.23 21.21 -12.08
C ARG A 154 15.09 20.28 -12.46
N LEU A 155 15.31 18.97 -12.42
CA LEU A 155 14.31 17.97 -12.79
C LEU A 155 13.67 17.36 -11.53
N GLY A 156 12.35 17.44 -11.42
CA GLY A 156 11.63 16.95 -10.25
C GLY A 156 11.81 17.81 -8.99
N ALA A 157 12.15 19.09 -9.14
CA ALA A 157 12.10 20.04 -8.02
C ALA A 157 10.63 20.40 -7.71
N TYR A 158 10.22 20.29 -6.44
CA TYR A 158 8.86 20.59 -6.00
C TYR A 158 8.72 22.01 -5.43
N GLN A 159 9.37 22.26 -4.29
CA GLN A 159 9.32 23.56 -3.60
C GLN A 159 10.71 23.96 -3.09
N PRO A 160 11.05 25.27 -3.07
CA PRO A 160 12.28 25.73 -2.45
C PRO A 160 12.23 25.49 -0.93
N THR A 161 13.40 25.39 -0.34
CA THR A 161 13.62 25.28 1.12
C THR A 161 14.43 26.47 1.63
N ASP A 162 14.51 26.64 2.94
CA ASP A 162 15.34 27.68 3.56
C ASP A 162 16.86 27.36 3.50
N LEU A 163 17.25 26.21 2.93
CA LEU A 163 18.65 25.80 2.79
C LEU A 163 19.26 26.33 1.49
N ILE A 164 20.51 26.78 1.59
CA ILE A 164 21.39 27.13 0.46
C ILE A 164 22.44 26.03 0.28
N MET A 165 22.72 25.65 -0.97
CA MET A 165 23.76 24.67 -1.34
C MET A 165 25.15 25.18 -1.01
N LEU A 166 25.96 24.34 -0.35
CA LEU A 166 27.25 24.74 0.22
C LEU A 166 28.30 25.18 -0.82
N GLU A 167 28.34 24.54 -1.99
CA GLU A 167 29.34 24.83 -3.02
C GLU A 167 28.92 25.93 -4.01
N THR A 168 27.64 25.98 -4.37
CA THR A 168 27.12 26.84 -5.46
C THR A 168 26.47 28.14 -4.97
N GLY A 169 26.04 28.21 -3.71
CA GLY A 169 25.27 29.35 -3.18
C GLY A 169 23.82 29.43 -3.70
N GLU A 170 23.37 28.42 -4.43
CA GLU A 170 22.01 28.29 -4.97
C GLU A 170 21.02 27.73 -3.93
N PRO A 171 19.72 28.07 -3.99
CA PRO A 171 18.71 27.48 -3.11
C PRO A 171 18.56 25.96 -3.32
N VAL A 172 18.37 25.24 -2.22
CA VAL A 172 17.98 23.82 -2.22
C VAL A 172 16.47 23.74 -2.42
N TYR A 173 16.04 22.90 -3.36
CA TYR A 173 14.65 22.50 -3.56
C TYR A 173 14.42 21.11 -3.00
N SER A 174 13.29 20.90 -2.34
CA SER A 174 12.82 19.55 -2.02
C SER A 174 12.51 18.81 -3.33
N PRO A 175 13.11 17.64 -3.60
CA PRO A 175 12.75 16.80 -4.73
C PRO A 175 11.36 16.17 -4.56
N ILE A 176 10.73 15.86 -5.69
CA ILE A 176 9.68 14.84 -5.78
C ILE A 176 10.37 13.48 -5.62
N SER A 177 10.12 12.79 -4.51
CA SER A 177 10.59 11.43 -4.25
C SER A 177 9.60 10.38 -4.78
N GLN A 178 10.05 9.13 -4.90
CA GLN A 178 9.14 8.00 -5.03
C GLN A 178 8.42 7.74 -3.70
N GLU A 179 7.18 7.27 -3.77
CA GLU A 179 6.47 6.78 -2.61
C GLU A 179 6.96 5.40 -2.18
N GLY A 180 6.98 5.16 -0.86
CA GLY A 180 7.30 3.85 -0.30
C GLY A 180 6.24 2.77 -0.61
N PRO A 181 6.58 1.49 -0.39
CA PRO A 181 5.68 0.37 -0.66
C PRO A 181 4.40 0.42 0.19
N LEU A 182 3.28 -0.02 -0.40
CA LEU A 182 2.02 -0.21 0.32
C LEU A 182 2.06 -1.56 1.03
N LEU A 183 2.05 -1.54 2.37
CA LEU A 183 2.18 -2.75 3.19
C LEU A 183 0.88 -3.02 3.96
N THR A 184 0.27 -4.18 3.68
CA THR A 184 -0.80 -4.77 4.46
C THR A 184 -0.25 -5.58 5.63
N GLU A 185 -1.09 -5.91 6.62
CA GLU A 185 -0.67 -6.56 7.87
C GLU A 185 0.07 -7.90 7.67
N ASP A 186 -0.30 -8.68 6.65
CA ASP A 186 0.37 -9.92 6.25
C ASP A 186 1.75 -9.66 5.63
N LEU A 187 1.88 -8.67 4.74
CA LEU A 187 3.16 -8.26 4.15
C LEU A 187 4.12 -7.67 5.19
N ILE A 188 3.62 -6.96 6.20
CA ILE A 188 4.44 -6.49 7.33
C ILE A 188 5.02 -7.69 8.09
N LYS A 189 4.18 -8.67 8.46
CA LYS A 189 4.60 -9.88 9.18
C LYS A 189 5.62 -10.70 8.37
N GLU A 190 5.40 -10.87 7.06
CA GLU A 190 6.36 -11.57 6.18
C GLU A 190 7.68 -10.80 6.07
N THR A 191 7.64 -9.47 5.96
CA THR A 191 8.84 -8.62 5.91
C THR A 191 9.63 -8.69 7.22
N GLU A 192 8.96 -8.64 8.37
CA GLU A 192 9.58 -8.81 9.69
C GLU A 192 10.24 -10.18 9.83
N GLU A 193 9.55 -11.28 9.46
CA GLU A 193 10.13 -12.62 9.49
C GLU A 193 11.34 -12.73 8.55
N LEU A 194 11.26 -12.17 7.35
CA LEU A 194 12.35 -12.17 6.38
C LEU A 194 13.57 -11.41 6.91
N VAL A 195 13.38 -10.23 7.49
CA VAL A 195 14.45 -9.42 8.11
C VAL A 195 15.07 -10.17 9.29
N LEU A 196 14.27 -10.76 10.18
CA LEU A 196 14.76 -11.57 11.31
C LEU A 196 15.55 -12.80 10.85
N ARG A 197 15.15 -13.44 9.74
CA ARG A 197 15.81 -14.63 9.18
C ARG A 197 17.09 -14.33 8.40
N THR A 198 17.14 -13.18 7.72
CA THR A 198 18.22 -12.86 6.75
C THR A 198 19.17 -11.75 7.19
N GLY A 199 18.77 -10.91 8.15
CA GLY A 199 19.49 -9.67 8.49
C GLY A 199 19.47 -8.63 7.37
N SER A 200 18.58 -8.75 6.37
CA SER A 200 18.56 -7.87 5.20
C SER A 200 18.14 -6.44 5.55
N VAL A 201 18.82 -5.48 4.94
CA VAL A 201 18.53 -4.03 5.01
C VAL A 201 18.07 -3.49 3.64
N GLY A 202 17.83 -4.38 2.67
CA GLY A 202 17.69 -4.04 1.25
C GLY A 202 16.64 -2.97 0.93
N ALA A 203 15.46 -3.03 1.55
CA ALA A 203 14.38 -2.07 1.32
C ALA A 203 14.78 -0.63 1.71
N GLY A 204 15.44 -0.45 2.86
CA GLY A 204 15.93 0.85 3.31
C GLY A 204 17.02 1.43 2.41
N CYS A 205 17.90 0.57 1.88
CA CYS A 205 18.93 0.97 0.92
C CYS A 205 18.32 1.45 -0.40
N SER A 206 17.26 0.80 -0.88
CA SER A 206 16.58 1.14 -2.14
C SER A 206 15.87 2.51 -2.06
N GLN A 207 15.11 2.77 -0.99
CA GLN A 207 14.48 4.08 -0.77
C GLN A 207 15.54 5.19 -0.71
N LEU A 208 16.60 4.99 0.09
CA LEU A 208 17.68 5.97 0.23
C LEU A 208 18.36 6.29 -1.12
N LEU A 209 18.61 5.27 -1.94
CA LEU A 209 19.16 5.46 -3.29
C LEU A 209 18.20 6.25 -4.19
N SER A 210 16.90 5.97 -4.16
CA SER A 210 15.85 6.73 -4.86
C SER A 210 15.87 8.21 -4.44
N ASP A 211 15.89 8.47 -3.13
CA ASP A 211 15.87 9.82 -2.56
C ASP A 211 17.12 10.62 -2.97
N MET A 212 18.31 10.00 -2.93
CA MET A 212 19.57 10.60 -3.41
C MET A 212 19.53 10.92 -4.91
N GLN A 213 19.02 10.00 -5.73
CA GLN A 213 18.89 10.22 -7.18
C GLN A 213 17.94 11.39 -7.50
N ALA A 214 16.81 11.48 -6.78
CA ALA A 214 15.82 12.53 -6.95
C ALA A 214 16.37 13.89 -6.47
N PHE A 215 17.05 13.92 -5.31
CA PHE A 215 17.66 15.13 -4.78
C PHE A 215 18.73 15.70 -5.73
N LYS A 216 19.61 14.85 -6.27
CA LYS A 216 20.60 15.26 -7.28
C LYS A 216 19.98 15.79 -8.57
N ALA A 217 18.79 15.30 -8.95
CA ALA A 217 18.06 15.81 -10.13
C ALA A 217 17.42 17.19 -9.88
N ALA A 218 16.87 17.41 -8.67
CA ALA A 218 16.28 18.68 -8.26
C ALA A 218 17.33 19.76 -7.92
N ASN A 219 18.55 19.35 -7.54
CA ASN A 219 19.63 20.22 -7.07
C ASN A 219 20.95 19.95 -7.81
N PRO A 220 21.11 20.40 -9.07
CA PRO A 220 22.37 20.31 -9.78
C PRO A 220 23.51 21.00 -9.01
N GLY A 221 24.62 20.29 -8.81
CA GLY A 221 25.77 20.80 -8.05
C GLY A 221 25.68 20.62 -6.52
N CYS A 222 24.72 19.86 -6.00
CA CYS A 222 24.64 19.57 -4.57
C CYS A 222 25.72 18.58 -4.09
N SER A 223 26.15 18.77 -2.84
CA SER A 223 27.02 17.85 -2.10
C SER A 223 26.23 16.80 -1.29
N LEU A 224 26.93 15.79 -0.72
CA LEU A 224 26.30 14.85 0.23
C LEU A 224 25.85 15.58 1.49
N GLU A 225 26.61 16.59 1.88
CA GLU A 225 26.37 17.47 3.01
C GLU A 225 25.05 18.25 2.83
N ASP A 226 24.75 18.73 1.63
CA ASP A 226 23.46 19.34 1.29
C ASP A 226 22.30 18.36 1.40
N PHE A 227 22.49 17.13 0.91
CA PHE A 227 21.48 16.06 1.04
C PHE A 227 21.22 15.70 2.51
N VAL A 228 22.27 15.57 3.32
CA VAL A 228 22.14 15.23 4.75
C VAL A 228 21.45 16.35 5.52
N ARG A 229 21.79 17.62 5.26
CA ARG A 229 21.11 18.79 5.86
C ARG A 229 19.59 18.80 5.58
N TRP A 230 19.17 18.26 4.44
CA TRP A 230 17.76 18.16 4.05
C TRP A 230 17.06 16.87 4.55
N HIS A 231 17.68 15.70 4.35
CA HIS A 231 17.07 14.37 4.59
C HIS A 231 17.23 13.88 6.03
N SER A 232 18.36 14.15 6.67
CA SER A 232 18.65 13.81 8.07
C SER A 232 19.32 14.99 8.79
N PRO A 233 18.58 16.08 9.10
CA PRO A 233 19.14 17.21 9.83
C PRO A 233 19.91 16.85 11.12
N PRO A 234 19.52 15.83 11.91
CA PRO A 234 20.30 15.38 13.08
C PRO A 234 21.69 14.76 12.75
N ASP A 235 21.97 14.45 11.49
CA ASP A 235 23.29 14.02 11.01
C ASP A 235 24.20 15.17 10.56
N TRP A 236 23.73 16.41 10.64
CA TRP A 236 24.54 17.60 10.47
C TRP A 236 24.92 18.18 11.83
N THR A 237 26.18 18.55 11.99
CA THR A 237 26.68 19.25 13.19
C THR A 237 27.27 20.58 12.78
N GLU A 238 26.75 21.68 13.35
CA GLU A 238 27.36 22.99 13.20
C GLU A 238 28.69 23.02 13.99
N THR A 239 29.73 23.64 13.42
CA THR A 239 30.98 23.80 14.16
C THR A 239 30.84 25.02 15.05
N ASP A 240 30.77 24.81 16.36
CA ASP A 240 30.74 25.89 17.35
C ASP A 240 31.94 26.83 17.12
N GLN A 241 31.66 28.13 16.96
CA GLN A 241 32.68 29.15 16.71
C GLN A 241 33.59 29.43 17.93
N SER A 242 33.48 28.63 19.00
CA SER A 242 34.23 28.79 20.25
C SER A 242 35.65 28.21 20.22
N ASP A 243 35.91 27.21 19.38
CA ASP A 243 37.11 26.37 19.53
C ASP A 243 38.30 26.82 18.66
N GLU A 244 38.09 27.70 17.67
CA GLU A 244 39.17 28.31 16.86
C GLU A 244 39.39 29.82 17.15
N ALA A 245 39.17 30.24 18.40
CA ALA A 245 39.52 31.57 18.87
C ALA A 245 41.05 31.80 19.06
N LYS A 246 41.88 31.31 18.12
CA LYS A 246 43.30 31.70 17.96
C LYS A 246 43.74 31.70 16.49
N GLU A 247 44.20 32.87 16.06
CA GLU A 247 45.04 33.11 14.86
C GLU A 247 44.32 32.88 13.51
N SER A 248 43.58 33.85 12.98
CA SER A 248 44.18 35.11 12.51
C SER A 248 43.12 36.11 12.05
N SER A 249 43.44 37.41 12.15
CA SER A 249 42.58 38.51 11.72
C SER A 249 42.79 38.83 10.25
N ASP A 250 41.80 38.56 9.40
CA ASP A 250 41.50 39.47 8.29
C ASP A 250 39.99 39.52 8.00
N GLY A 251 39.51 40.67 7.58
CA GLY A 251 38.07 40.97 7.49
C GLY A 251 37.46 40.55 6.15
N SER A 252 36.54 39.58 6.19
CA SER A 252 35.64 39.29 5.07
C SER A 252 34.28 38.81 5.58
N ASP A 253 33.25 39.64 5.43
CA ASP A 253 31.87 39.27 5.72
C ASP A 253 31.40 38.23 4.69
N SER A 254 31.52 36.95 5.05
CA SER A 254 30.80 35.84 4.44
C SER A 254 30.67 34.75 5.49
N SER A 255 29.48 34.67 6.08
CA SER A 255 29.11 33.67 7.09
C SER A 255 29.06 32.26 6.47
N SER A 256 30.23 31.71 6.18
CA SER A 256 30.40 30.31 5.77
C SER A 256 29.80 29.44 6.86
N MET A 257 28.70 28.76 6.55
CA MET A 257 28.09 27.73 7.41
C MET A 257 29.02 26.51 7.49
N LYS A 258 30.15 26.65 8.21
CA LYS A 258 31.09 25.57 8.54
C LYS A 258 30.41 24.61 9.50
N GLY A 259 29.51 23.78 9.00
CA GLY A 259 29.13 22.53 9.65
C GLY A 259 29.91 21.36 9.06
N GLN A 260 29.75 20.20 9.70
CA GLN A 260 30.32 18.93 9.27
C GLN A 260 29.31 17.80 9.49
N LEU A 261 29.45 16.72 8.74
CA LEU A 261 28.70 15.49 8.93
C LEU A 261 28.94 14.89 10.33
N SER A 262 27.95 14.20 10.87
CA SER A 262 28.05 13.51 12.16
C SER A 262 29.15 12.44 12.17
N ARG A 263 29.66 12.09 13.36
CA ARG A 263 30.71 11.06 13.51
C ARG A 263 30.35 9.69 12.91
N ARG A 264 29.06 9.34 12.80
CA ARG A 264 28.62 8.10 12.13
C ARG A 264 28.65 8.20 10.60
N MET A 265 28.47 9.41 10.05
CA MET A 265 28.52 9.73 8.62
C MET A 265 29.94 9.96 8.10
N GLN A 266 30.89 10.32 8.98
CA GLN A 266 32.32 10.43 8.67
C GLN A 266 33.07 9.08 8.68
N LYS A 267 32.43 7.98 9.12
CA LYS A 267 33.10 6.67 9.25
C LYS A 267 33.52 6.11 7.87
N GLU A 268 34.71 5.52 7.79
CA GLU A 268 35.13 4.73 6.62
C GLU A 268 34.16 3.56 6.35
N GLY A 269 33.86 3.30 5.07
CA GLY A 269 32.84 2.32 4.67
C GLY A 269 31.40 2.74 5.04
N ASN A 270 31.12 4.04 5.13
CA ASN A 270 29.76 4.53 5.35
C ASN A 270 28.90 4.31 4.08
N LEU A 271 27.87 3.48 4.22
CA LEU A 271 26.95 3.09 3.15
C LEU A 271 26.26 4.28 2.46
N TRP A 272 25.93 5.36 3.17
CA TRP A 272 25.30 6.53 2.56
C TRP A 272 26.26 7.23 1.61
N ARG A 273 27.56 7.31 1.96
CA ARG A 273 28.59 7.85 1.07
C ARG A 273 28.77 6.95 -0.17
N GLU A 274 28.81 5.63 0.01
CA GLU A 274 28.94 4.69 -1.12
C GLU A 274 27.72 4.75 -2.08
N LEU A 275 26.50 4.85 -1.54
CA LEU A 275 25.28 5.08 -2.33
C LEU A 275 25.29 6.47 -2.98
N TRP A 276 25.78 7.50 -2.29
CA TRP A 276 25.89 8.84 -2.84
C TRP A 276 26.83 8.88 -4.05
N GLU A 277 28.06 8.37 -3.94
CA GLU A 277 29.02 8.37 -5.05
C GLU A 277 28.53 7.56 -6.27
N THR A 278 27.72 6.53 -6.05
CA THR A 278 27.16 5.68 -7.13
C THR A 278 25.83 6.19 -7.69
N SER A 279 25.11 7.06 -6.96
CA SER A 279 23.82 7.63 -7.38
C SER A 279 23.96 8.68 -8.49
N LYS A 280 23.06 8.62 -9.47
CA LYS A 280 22.98 9.55 -10.62
C LYS A 280 21.83 10.56 -10.42
N PRO A 281 21.90 11.78 -10.99
CA PRO A 281 20.76 12.69 -11.01
C PRO A 281 19.64 12.11 -11.90
N VAL A 282 18.61 11.52 -11.29
CA VAL A 282 17.46 10.94 -11.98
C VAL A 282 16.17 11.31 -11.23
N PRO A 283 15.22 12.04 -11.84
CA PRO A 283 13.96 12.40 -11.18
C PRO A 283 13.10 11.15 -10.96
N ALA A 284 12.30 11.12 -9.88
CA ALA A 284 11.55 9.95 -9.41
C ALA A 284 10.83 9.16 -10.52
N VAL A 285 10.10 9.84 -11.42
CA VAL A 285 9.35 9.19 -12.53
C VAL A 285 10.21 8.41 -13.53
N LYS A 286 11.54 8.62 -13.56
CA LYS A 286 12.51 7.92 -14.43
C LYS A 286 13.41 6.94 -13.68
N GLN A 287 13.22 6.78 -12.37
CA GLN A 287 13.96 5.81 -11.57
C GLN A 287 13.39 4.39 -11.74
N ALA A 288 14.08 3.39 -11.21
CA ALA A 288 13.49 2.07 -11.02
C ALA A 288 12.40 2.15 -9.94
N PRO A 289 11.18 1.63 -10.17
CA PRO A 289 10.11 1.65 -9.18
C PRO A 289 10.52 0.97 -7.87
N LEU A 290 10.26 1.62 -6.73
CA LEU A 290 10.42 1.01 -5.40
C LEU A 290 9.31 0.00 -5.07
N PHE A 291 8.18 0.13 -5.75
CA PHE A 291 6.99 -0.68 -5.62
C PHE A 291 6.41 -0.87 -7.03
N ASP A 292 5.92 -2.06 -7.34
CA ASP A 292 5.32 -2.39 -8.63
C ASP A 292 3.81 -2.53 -8.42
N GLU A 293 3.05 -1.49 -8.77
CA GLU A 293 1.60 -1.44 -8.58
C GLU A 293 0.86 -2.56 -9.32
N ASP A 294 1.29 -2.88 -10.54
CA ASP A 294 0.66 -3.91 -11.38
C ASP A 294 0.86 -5.30 -10.78
N LEU A 295 2.10 -5.60 -10.39
CA LEU A 295 2.49 -6.86 -9.78
C LEU A 295 1.82 -7.06 -8.41
N ALA A 296 1.76 -6.00 -7.58
CA ALA A 296 1.10 -6.05 -6.27
C ALA A 296 -0.42 -6.30 -6.38
N VAL A 297 -1.10 -5.60 -7.28
CA VAL A 297 -2.55 -5.75 -7.47
C VAL A 297 -2.90 -7.10 -8.09
N GLU A 298 -2.14 -7.60 -9.06
CA GLU A 298 -2.34 -8.97 -9.55
C GLU A 298 -2.08 -10.02 -8.47
N GLY A 299 -1.07 -9.82 -7.60
CA GLY A 299 -0.86 -10.66 -6.42
C GLY A 299 -2.11 -10.75 -5.52
N ILE A 300 -2.71 -9.60 -5.20
CA ILE A 300 -3.95 -9.50 -4.43
C ILE A 300 -5.12 -10.18 -5.15
N LEU A 301 -5.35 -9.87 -6.43
CA LEU A 301 -6.49 -10.41 -7.19
C LEU A 301 -6.42 -11.94 -7.36
N ASN A 302 -5.20 -12.49 -7.48
CA ASN A 302 -4.97 -13.94 -7.44
C ASN A 302 -5.25 -14.52 -6.04
N ALA A 303 -4.76 -13.89 -4.96
CA ALA A 303 -5.04 -14.33 -3.59
C ALA A 303 -6.54 -14.30 -3.23
N LEU A 304 -7.28 -13.30 -3.72
CA LEU A 304 -8.74 -13.21 -3.56
C LEU A 304 -9.50 -14.28 -4.37
N GLN A 305 -8.95 -14.72 -5.50
CA GLN A 305 -9.52 -15.79 -6.31
C GLN A 305 -9.40 -17.16 -5.60
N ASP A 306 -8.26 -17.40 -4.95
CA ASP A 306 -7.94 -18.67 -4.28
C ASP A 306 -8.22 -18.65 -2.76
N ILE A 307 -8.89 -17.61 -2.24
CA ILE A 307 -9.16 -17.44 -0.81
C ILE A 307 -9.96 -18.60 -0.22
N SER A 308 -9.54 -19.08 0.96
CA SER A 308 -10.27 -20.16 1.64
C SER A 308 -11.62 -19.65 2.16
N PRO A 309 -12.70 -20.47 2.14
CA PRO A 309 -13.99 -20.07 2.70
C PRO A 309 -13.93 -19.67 4.18
N SER A 310 -12.99 -20.24 4.95
CA SER A 310 -12.77 -19.89 6.36
C SER A 310 -12.15 -18.50 6.50
N ASP A 311 -11.15 -18.18 5.68
CA ASP A 311 -10.46 -16.89 5.77
C ASP A 311 -11.33 -15.76 5.21
N LEU A 312 -12.13 -16.03 4.17
CA LEU A 312 -13.17 -15.11 3.72
C LEU A 312 -14.24 -14.88 4.81
N PHE A 313 -14.72 -15.96 5.45
CA PHE A 313 -15.72 -15.86 6.52
C PHE A 313 -15.24 -14.99 7.68
N LYS A 314 -14.02 -15.20 8.20
CA LYS A 314 -13.46 -14.41 9.32
C LYS A 314 -13.56 -12.90 9.07
N GLN A 315 -13.19 -12.47 7.87
CA GLN A 315 -13.07 -11.06 7.49
C GLN A 315 -14.43 -10.41 7.25
N LEU A 316 -15.36 -11.12 6.61
CA LEU A 316 -16.74 -10.65 6.43
C LEU A 316 -17.52 -10.63 7.75
N PHE A 317 -17.32 -11.66 8.60
CA PHE A 317 -18.00 -11.80 9.88
C PHE A 317 -17.68 -10.66 10.85
N LEU A 318 -16.39 -10.38 11.10
CA LEU A 318 -15.98 -9.29 12.01
C LEU A 318 -16.48 -7.92 11.52
N SER A 319 -16.47 -7.69 10.20
CA SER A 319 -16.99 -6.48 9.59
C SER A 319 -18.51 -6.32 9.80
N LEU A 320 -19.28 -7.41 9.71
CA LEU A 320 -20.73 -7.40 9.93
C LEU A 320 -21.09 -7.33 11.43
N LEU A 321 -20.33 -7.99 12.30
CA LEU A 321 -20.46 -7.92 13.75
C LEU A 321 -20.22 -6.50 14.26
N GLY A 322 -19.16 -5.85 13.78
CA GLY A 322 -18.84 -4.46 14.09
C GLY A 322 -19.96 -3.51 13.68
N LEU A 323 -20.54 -3.67 12.48
CA LEU A 323 -21.73 -2.92 12.06
C LEU A 323 -22.90 -3.12 13.03
N GLY A 324 -23.23 -4.38 13.36
CA GLY A 324 -24.39 -4.70 14.20
C GLY A 324 -24.32 -4.03 15.56
N PHE A 325 -23.13 -4.00 16.17
CA PHE A 325 -22.90 -3.29 17.43
C PHE A 325 -22.91 -1.77 17.28
N VAL A 326 -22.39 -1.17 16.20
CA VAL A 326 -22.50 0.28 15.95
C VAL A 326 -23.98 0.71 15.85
N LEU A 327 -24.80 -0.09 15.16
CA LEU A 327 -26.25 0.14 15.05
C LEU A 327 -27.00 -0.09 16.38
N ALA A 328 -26.47 -0.95 17.25
CA ALA A 328 -27.00 -1.18 18.58
C ALA A 328 -26.63 -0.05 19.55
N GLU A 329 -25.39 0.44 19.49
CA GLU A 329 -24.85 1.51 20.34
C GLU A 329 -25.67 2.80 20.18
N ASP A 330 -25.95 3.21 18.93
CA ASP A 330 -26.84 4.34 18.58
C ASP A 330 -28.21 4.31 19.29
N ARG A 331 -28.75 3.11 19.54
CA ARG A 331 -30.09 2.92 20.13
C ARG A 331 -30.07 2.64 21.63
N LEU A 332 -29.03 1.95 22.12
CA LEU A 332 -28.94 1.49 23.52
C LEU A 332 -28.16 2.46 24.41
N SER A 333 -27.27 3.30 23.87
CA SER A 333 -26.51 4.28 24.65
C SER A 333 -27.40 5.28 25.39
N SER A 334 -28.57 5.60 24.85
CA SER A 334 -29.55 6.53 25.42
C SER A 334 -30.51 5.89 26.45
N ASN A 335 -30.37 4.60 26.75
CA ASN A 335 -31.21 3.89 27.71
C ASN A 335 -30.38 3.49 28.95
N ASP A 336 -30.44 4.30 30.02
CA ASP A 336 -29.67 4.10 31.26
C ASP A 336 -29.76 2.67 31.84
N GLY A 337 -30.90 1.99 31.66
CA GLY A 337 -31.13 0.64 32.18
C GLY A 337 -30.44 -0.48 31.39
N LEU A 338 -30.22 -0.28 30.08
CA LEU A 338 -29.62 -1.29 29.18
C LEU A 338 -28.19 -0.94 28.77
N SER A 339 -27.83 0.34 28.78
CA SER A 339 -26.53 0.88 28.38
C SER A 339 -25.37 0.16 29.05
N LYS A 340 -25.41 -0.04 30.38
CA LYS A 340 -24.36 -0.78 31.12
C LYS A 340 -24.15 -2.21 30.59
N LEU A 341 -25.24 -2.95 30.39
CA LEU A 341 -25.22 -4.34 29.95
C LEU A 341 -24.79 -4.47 28.49
N PHE A 342 -25.15 -3.49 27.65
CA PHE A 342 -24.63 -3.36 26.29
C PHE A 342 -23.10 -3.14 26.28
N TYR A 343 -22.56 -2.25 27.13
CA TYR A 343 -21.12 -2.04 27.23
C TYR A 343 -20.38 -3.28 27.77
N GLU A 344 -20.95 -4.02 28.71
CA GLU A 344 -20.38 -5.31 29.16
C GLU A 344 -20.31 -6.32 27.99
N CYS A 345 -21.35 -6.38 27.14
CA CYS A 345 -21.34 -7.19 25.91
C CYS A 345 -20.26 -6.72 24.91
N LYS A 346 -20.16 -5.41 24.66
CA LYS A 346 -19.15 -4.78 23.79
C LYS A 346 -17.73 -5.11 24.25
N ASP A 347 -17.41 -4.90 25.53
CA ASP A 347 -16.10 -5.20 26.14
C ASP A 347 -15.70 -6.68 26.05
N TYR A 348 -16.67 -7.59 26.08
CA TYR A 348 -16.42 -9.02 25.87
C TYR A 348 -16.15 -9.35 24.40
N ILE A 349 -16.89 -8.76 23.46
CA ILE A 349 -16.63 -8.93 22.02
C ILE A 349 -15.24 -8.41 21.66
N VAL A 350 -14.85 -7.21 22.13
CA VAL A 350 -13.49 -6.67 21.97
C VAL A 350 -12.45 -7.65 22.48
N ALA A 351 -12.54 -8.03 23.77
CA ALA A 351 -11.55 -8.90 24.41
C ALA A 351 -11.51 -10.32 23.82
N THR A 352 -12.58 -10.77 23.15
CA THR A 352 -12.64 -12.07 22.50
C THR A 352 -12.06 -12.03 21.09
N CYS A 353 -12.42 -11.02 20.28
CA CYS A 353 -11.98 -10.89 18.89
C CYS A 353 -10.50 -10.50 18.75
N GLN A 354 -9.93 -9.80 19.74
CA GLN A 354 -8.50 -9.53 19.83
C GLN A 354 -7.66 -10.78 20.15
N GLY A 355 -8.30 -11.91 20.51
CA GLY A 355 -7.63 -13.19 20.66
C GLY A 355 -7.37 -13.87 19.32
N SER A 356 -6.16 -14.42 19.13
CA SER A 356 -5.78 -15.13 17.90
C SER A 356 -6.64 -16.37 17.57
N THR A 357 -7.43 -16.86 18.54
CA THR A 357 -8.33 -18.01 18.37
C THR A 357 -9.81 -17.67 18.60
N TRP A 358 -10.26 -16.43 18.34
CA TRP A 358 -11.67 -16.04 18.52
C TRP A 358 -12.68 -16.97 17.84
N THR A 359 -12.29 -17.64 16.75
CA THR A 359 -13.11 -18.64 16.05
C THR A 359 -13.47 -19.87 16.90
N GLU A 360 -12.69 -20.18 17.94
CA GLU A 360 -13.01 -21.23 18.93
C GLU A 360 -14.14 -20.80 19.88
N LYS A 361 -14.42 -19.50 19.97
CA LYS A 361 -15.44 -18.87 20.81
C LYS A 361 -16.60 -18.29 19.99
N VAL A 362 -16.78 -18.74 18.74
CA VAL A 362 -17.81 -18.21 17.85
C VAL A 362 -19.22 -18.40 18.43
N ASP A 363 -19.47 -19.49 19.15
CA ASP A 363 -20.75 -19.74 19.84
C ASP A 363 -21.00 -18.74 20.99
N ASP A 364 -19.97 -18.35 21.74
CA ASP A 364 -20.08 -17.29 22.76
C ASP A 364 -20.36 -15.93 22.09
N ILE A 365 -19.70 -15.63 20.96
CA ILE A 365 -19.93 -14.39 20.20
C ILE A 365 -21.37 -14.32 19.68
N PHE A 366 -21.88 -15.41 19.11
CA PHE A 366 -23.30 -15.50 18.72
C PHE A 366 -24.21 -15.29 19.93
N GLN A 367 -23.88 -15.88 21.08
CA GLN A 367 -24.69 -15.76 22.27
C GLN A 367 -24.79 -14.30 22.77
N VAL A 368 -23.68 -13.56 22.74
CA VAL A 368 -23.64 -12.14 23.07
C VAL A 368 -24.44 -11.32 22.05
N TYR A 369 -24.31 -11.63 20.76
CA TYR A 369 -25.06 -10.94 19.69
C TYR A 369 -26.58 -11.11 19.84
N GLU A 370 -27.07 -12.33 20.08
CA GLU A 370 -28.50 -12.58 20.36
C GLU A 370 -29.00 -11.79 21.58
N THR A 371 -28.15 -11.67 22.61
CA THR A 371 -28.46 -10.89 23.81
C THR A 371 -28.59 -9.40 23.50
N VAL A 372 -27.72 -8.83 22.64
CA VAL A 372 -27.83 -7.44 22.17
C VAL A 372 -29.06 -7.25 21.25
N GLU A 373 -29.34 -8.19 20.35
CA GLU A 373 -30.57 -8.18 19.53
C GLU A 373 -31.84 -8.21 20.39
N THR A 374 -31.81 -8.96 21.50
CA THR A 374 -32.92 -9.01 22.46
C THR A 374 -33.10 -7.70 23.22
N MET A 375 -32.01 -6.99 23.59
CA MET A 375 -32.12 -5.63 24.15
C MET A 375 -32.80 -4.65 23.19
N LEU A 376 -32.53 -4.77 21.89
CA LEU A 376 -33.12 -3.91 20.85
C LEU A 376 -34.59 -4.25 20.58
N SER A 377 -34.95 -5.53 20.64
CA SER A 377 -36.29 -6.02 20.23
C SER A 377 -37.29 -6.11 21.39
N HIS A 378 -36.82 -6.49 22.58
CA HIS A 378 -37.63 -6.76 23.76
C HIS A 378 -37.00 -6.14 25.03
N PRO A 379 -36.78 -4.81 25.08
CA PRO A 379 -36.05 -4.14 26.17
C PRO A 379 -36.66 -4.39 27.55
N GLU A 380 -37.99 -4.44 27.64
CA GLU A 380 -38.73 -4.70 28.88
C GLU A 380 -38.45 -6.10 29.45
N GLU A 381 -38.26 -7.11 28.59
CA GLU A 381 -37.95 -8.47 29.06
C GLU A 381 -36.55 -8.53 29.69
N VAL A 382 -35.58 -7.84 29.11
CA VAL A 382 -34.22 -7.76 29.66
C VAL A 382 -34.23 -7.01 30.99
N LEU A 383 -34.95 -5.89 31.09
CA LEU A 383 -34.99 -5.06 32.29
C LEU A 383 -35.68 -5.76 33.47
N ASN A 384 -36.82 -6.45 33.21
CA ASN A 384 -37.51 -7.22 34.24
C ASN A 384 -36.68 -8.43 34.72
N ASN A 385 -35.98 -9.13 33.82
CA ASN A 385 -35.08 -10.23 34.19
C ASN A 385 -33.86 -9.77 35.00
N HIS A 386 -33.50 -8.48 34.96
CA HIS A 386 -32.41 -7.90 35.73
C HIS A 386 -32.84 -7.39 37.12
N ALA A 387 -34.16 -7.21 37.33
CA ALA A 387 -34.76 -6.83 38.61
C ALA A 387 -35.25 -8.05 39.42
N ASP A 388 -35.64 -9.13 38.76
CA ASP A 388 -36.31 -10.28 39.37
C ASP A 388 -35.40 -11.52 39.45
N ASP A 389 -34.57 -11.58 40.50
CA ASP A 389 -33.88 -12.80 40.96
C ASP A 389 -34.88 -13.89 41.46
N THR A 390 -36.20 -13.59 41.44
CA THR A 390 -37.28 -14.44 41.94
C THR A 390 -38.23 -14.97 40.86
N ASN A 391 -37.94 -16.19 40.38
CA ASN A 391 -38.88 -17.19 39.85
C ASN A 391 -40.05 -16.75 38.93
N THR A 392 -39.87 -16.87 37.62
CA THR A 392 -40.96 -16.95 36.62
C THR A 392 -40.54 -17.78 35.41
N THR A 393 -41.47 -18.62 34.91
CA THR A 393 -41.18 -19.88 34.18
C THR A 393 -41.22 -19.80 32.65
N THR A 394 -41.27 -18.60 32.06
CA THR A 394 -41.25 -18.40 30.60
C THR A 394 -39.90 -17.89 30.08
N GLY A 395 -39.00 -17.47 30.96
CA GLY A 395 -37.69 -16.89 30.62
C GLY A 395 -36.49 -17.80 30.82
N ASP A 396 -36.66 -19.12 30.99
CA ASP A 396 -35.57 -20.03 31.41
C ASP A 396 -34.37 -20.03 30.45
N ASP A 397 -34.61 -19.98 29.14
CA ASP A 397 -33.52 -19.92 28.16
C ASP A 397 -32.81 -18.55 28.19
N LEU A 398 -33.55 -17.44 28.21
CA LEU A 398 -32.96 -16.10 28.31
C LEU A 398 -32.19 -15.91 29.63
N LYS A 399 -32.74 -16.36 30.77
CA LYS A 399 -32.08 -16.36 32.08
C LYS A 399 -30.87 -17.31 32.13
N SER A 400 -30.87 -18.39 31.35
CA SER A 400 -29.71 -19.29 31.17
C SER A 400 -28.61 -18.60 30.36
N ARG A 401 -28.95 -17.97 29.24
CA ARG A 401 -28.04 -17.16 28.40
C ARG A 401 -27.41 -16.05 29.22
N PHE A 402 -28.22 -15.23 29.92
CA PHE A 402 -27.70 -14.17 30.79
C PHE A 402 -26.83 -14.70 31.93
N ARG A 403 -27.21 -15.79 32.62
CA ARG A 403 -26.33 -16.39 33.65
C ARG A 403 -25.02 -16.92 33.10
N ARG A 404 -25.02 -17.52 31.89
CA ARG A 404 -23.80 -17.94 31.19
C ARG A 404 -22.92 -16.74 30.81
N LEU A 405 -23.53 -15.65 30.36
CA LEU A 405 -22.84 -14.40 30.09
C LEU A 405 -22.27 -13.77 31.38
N SER A 406 -23.01 -13.72 32.49
CA SER A 406 -22.49 -13.26 33.79
C SER A 406 -21.30 -14.10 34.28
N LEU A 407 -21.28 -15.41 34.00
CA LEU A 407 -20.13 -16.29 34.28
C LEU A 407 -18.93 -15.96 33.36
N ASN A 408 -19.19 -15.68 32.08
CA ASN A 408 -18.19 -15.26 31.09
C ASN A 408 -17.59 -13.87 31.43
N PHE A 409 -18.40 -12.92 31.90
CA PHE A 409 -17.96 -11.60 32.37
C PHE A 409 -17.23 -11.67 33.72
N GLY A 410 -17.72 -12.47 34.66
CA GLY A 410 -17.24 -12.55 36.05
C GLY A 410 -15.85 -13.20 36.26
N SER A 411 -15.25 -13.77 35.21
CA SER A 411 -13.94 -14.44 35.32
C SER A 411 -12.72 -13.49 35.23
N LYS A 412 -12.92 -12.16 35.09
CA LYS A 412 -11.86 -11.19 34.76
C LYS A 412 -11.05 -10.59 35.92
N ASP A 413 -11.42 -10.82 37.19
CA ASP A 413 -10.82 -10.10 38.35
C ASP A 413 -9.41 -10.56 38.77
N LYS A 414 -8.75 -11.48 38.05
CA LYS A 414 -7.41 -11.99 38.41
C LYS A 414 -6.45 -12.21 37.23
N LEU A 415 -6.19 -11.18 36.41
CA LEU A 415 -4.81 -10.86 35.97
C LEU A 415 -4.72 -9.51 35.22
N ARG A 416 -4.23 -8.46 35.91
CA ARG A 416 -3.44 -7.40 35.27
C ARG A 416 -2.01 -7.51 35.80
N LYS A 417 -1.09 -7.95 34.94
CA LYS A 417 0.36 -7.84 35.14
C LYS A 417 0.97 -7.19 33.89
N PRO A 418 2.03 -6.36 34.04
CA PRO A 418 2.69 -5.72 32.91
C PRO A 418 3.41 -6.76 32.02
N PRO A 419 3.70 -6.41 30.74
CA PRO A 419 4.19 -7.36 29.76
C PRO A 419 5.57 -7.94 30.13
N PRO A 420 5.83 -9.23 29.85
CA PRO A 420 7.14 -9.84 30.01
C PRO A 420 8.10 -9.42 28.89
N THR A 421 9.37 -9.28 29.24
CA THR A 421 10.48 -9.11 28.27
C THR A 421 10.70 -10.40 27.46
N PRO A 422 11.20 -10.30 26.22
CA PRO A 422 11.34 -11.46 25.34
C PRO A 422 12.38 -12.46 25.87
N ARG A 423 12.08 -13.75 25.70
CA ARG A 423 13.03 -14.87 25.82
C ARG A 423 12.85 -15.79 24.62
N ASP A 424 13.94 -16.42 24.20
CA ASP A 424 14.07 -17.09 22.91
C ASP A 424 13.05 -18.21 22.67
N PRO A 425 12.51 -18.34 21.44
CA PRO A 425 11.65 -19.46 21.09
C PRO A 425 12.46 -20.75 20.92
N LYS A 426 11.99 -21.85 21.52
CA LYS A 426 12.40 -23.20 21.15
C LYS A 426 11.49 -23.74 20.06
N ASN A 427 12.10 -24.45 19.09
CA ASN A 427 11.46 -25.05 17.93
C ASN A 427 10.09 -25.69 18.20
N ILE A 428 9.12 -25.35 17.34
CA ILE A 428 7.97 -26.19 17.00
C ILE A 428 7.94 -26.25 15.47
N GLU A 429 8.23 -27.41 14.89
CA GLU A 429 8.06 -27.63 13.46
C GLU A 429 6.55 -27.70 13.13
N VAL A 430 6.09 -26.83 12.22
CA VAL A 430 4.79 -26.98 11.58
C VAL A 430 5.01 -27.14 10.07
N ASN A 431 4.97 -28.38 9.60
CA ASN A 431 4.90 -28.67 8.17
C ASN A 431 3.55 -28.19 7.64
N SER A 432 3.56 -27.17 6.78
CA SER A 432 2.43 -26.86 5.90
C SER A 432 2.94 -26.38 4.55
N THR A 433 2.67 -27.17 3.51
CA THR A 433 3.04 -26.89 2.12
C THR A 433 2.20 -25.75 1.55
N ARG A 434 2.67 -24.52 1.74
CA ARG A 434 2.30 -23.35 0.92
C ARG A 434 3.54 -22.88 0.17
N GLN A 435 3.41 -22.67 -1.14
CA GLN A 435 4.44 -22.01 -1.95
C GLN A 435 4.51 -20.55 -1.50
N PRO A 436 5.69 -20.03 -1.08
CA PRO A 436 5.82 -18.63 -0.67
C PRO A 436 5.84 -17.70 -1.89
N PHE A 437 5.42 -16.44 -1.71
CA PHE A 437 5.49 -15.36 -2.73
C PHE A 437 6.93 -14.84 -2.94
N SER A 438 7.93 -15.72 -2.85
CA SER A 438 9.37 -15.40 -2.80
C SER A 438 9.98 -15.01 -4.16
N SER A 439 9.25 -14.27 -4.99
CA SER A 439 9.69 -13.79 -6.31
C SER A 439 9.41 -12.31 -6.56
N PHE A 440 8.72 -11.61 -5.65
CA PHE A 440 8.20 -10.26 -5.90
C PHE A 440 9.22 -9.15 -5.60
N PHE A 441 10.16 -9.37 -4.66
CA PHE A 441 11.15 -8.35 -4.27
C PHE A 441 12.62 -8.77 -4.44
N ASP A 442 12.91 -9.93 -5.05
CA ASP A 442 14.28 -10.43 -5.26
C ASP A 442 14.80 -10.19 -6.70
N GLY A 443 14.49 -8.99 -7.21
CA GLY A 443 14.77 -8.51 -8.57
C GLY A 443 16.24 -8.15 -8.86
N LYS A 444 17.18 -9.08 -8.64
CA LYS A 444 18.55 -9.11 -9.23
C LYS A 444 19.30 -7.78 -9.34
N SER A 445 19.88 -7.29 -8.24
CA SER A 445 20.94 -6.28 -8.25
C SER A 445 22.32 -6.87 -8.62
N SER A 446 22.43 -7.53 -9.79
CA SER A 446 23.72 -7.96 -10.35
C SER A 446 24.25 -6.95 -11.37
N LEU A 447 24.70 -5.78 -10.89
CA LEU A 447 25.25 -4.69 -11.72
C LEU A 447 26.72 -4.34 -11.42
N PHE A 448 27.39 -5.08 -10.53
CA PHE A 448 28.82 -4.88 -10.23
C PHE A 448 29.65 -6.15 -10.41
N SER A 449 29.84 -6.58 -11.66
CA SER A 449 31.08 -7.30 -12.02
C SER A 449 31.57 -7.08 -13.46
N LYS A 450 32.47 -6.09 -13.59
CA LYS A 450 33.71 -6.11 -14.39
C LYS A 450 33.70 -5.86 -15.91
N LEU A 451 34.23 -4.67 -16.22
CA LEU A 451 35.26 -4.34 -17.23
C LEU A 451 34.91 -4.22 -18.73
N SER A 452 35.20 -3.02 -19.25
CA SER A 452 35.23 -2.64 -20.68
C SER A 452 36.62 -2.91 -21.32
N PRO A 453 36.76 -2.93 -22.67
CA PRO A 453 37.81 -3.72 -23.34
C PRO A 453 38.93 -2.93 -24.07
N LYS A 454 40.01 -3.66 -24.46
CA LYS A 454 40.96 -3.51 -25.63
C LYS A 454 42.45 -3.68 -25.25
N PRO A 455 43.38 -3.97 -26.19
CA PRO A 455 43.27 -4.70 -27.48
C PRO A 455 44.33 -5.82 -27.68
N ASP A 456 44.21 -6.61 -28.76
CA ASP A 456 45.12 -7.70 -29.14
C ASP A 456 46.55 -7.27 -29.55
N ARG A 457 47.55 -8.15 -29.28
CA ARG A 457 48.40 -8.76 -30.35
C ARG A 457 49.35 -9.89 -29.89
N SER A 458 49.74 -10.71 -30.88
CA SER A 458 50.82 -11.73 -30.95
C SER A 458 50.68 -13.07 -30.19
N SER A 459 50.37 -14.10 -31.00
CA SER A 459 50.71 -15.53 -30.90
C SER A 459 52.20 -15.77 -31.32
N PRO A 460 52.76 -17.01 -31.45
CA PRO A 460 52.22 -18.40 -31.34
C PRO A 460 52.95 -19.24 -30.23
N ALA A 461 52.97 -20.58 -30.12
CA ALA A 461 52.58 -21.75 -30.96
C ALA A 461 52.37 -23.01 -30.05
N GLU A 462 52.19 -24.29 -30.45
CA GLU A 462 52.08 -25.05 -31.72
C GLU A 462 51.35 -26.40 -31.45
N LYS A 463 50.62 -26.97 -32.45
CA LYS A 463 50.23 -28.41 -32.65
C LYS A 463 49.39 -29.13 -31.54
N GLU A 464 48.49 -30.08 -31.84
CA GLU A 464 48.35 -30.99 -33.00
C GLU A 464 46.86 -31.35 -33.32
N LYS A 465 46.61 -32.07 -34.43
CA LYS A 465 45.29 -32.43 -35.04
C LYS A 465 45.08 -33.97 -35.01
N PRO A 466 43.93 -34.63 -35.40
CA PRO A 466 43.02 -34.29 -36.53
C PRO A 466 41.49 -34.62 -36.48
N TYR A 467 40.72 -33.95 -37.38
CA TYR A 467 39.52 -34.35 -38.21
C TYR A 467 38.52 -35.45 -37.76
N ARG A 468 37.20 -35.47 -38.09
CA ARG A 468 36.31 -34.90 -39.16
C ARG A 468 34.89 -34.66 -38.55
N HIS A 469 33.82 -34.17 -39.19
CA HIS A 469 33.47 -33.23 -40.27
C HIS A 469 31.95 -33.46 -40.57
N ASN A 470 31.16 -32.40 -40.48
CA ASN A 470 29.81 -32.07 -40.98
C ASN A 470 28.82 -33.08 -41.65
N GLU A 471 27.54 -32.74 -41.39
CA GLU A 471 26.40 -32.59 -42.33
C GLU A 471 25.42 -33.73 -42.66
N SER A 472 24.23 -33.26 -43.04
CA SER A 472 22.95 -33.94 -43.18
C SER A 472 22.61 -34.30 -44.64
N ASP A 473 21.73 -35.29 -44.85
CA ASP A 473 20.44 -35.10 -45.57
C ASP A 473 19.75 -36.41 -45.99
N GLY A 474 18.41 -36.35 -46.07
CA GLY A 474 17.68 -36.95 -47.20
C GLY A 474 17.00 -38.32 -47.02
N LYS A 475 15.65 -38.30 -46.88
CA LYS A 475 14.61 -39.04 -47.66
C LYS A 475 13.25 -38.90 -46.95
N SER A 476 12.22 -38.28 -47.55
CA SER A 476 11.47 -38.58 -48.79
C SER A 476 10.33 -39.59 -48.59
N SER A 477 9.08 -39.09 -48.61
CA SER A 477 7.98 -39.68 -49.38
C SER A 477 6.87 -38.66 -49.61
N GLN A 478 6.22 -38.73 -50.77
CA GLN A 478 5.12 -37.86 -51.21
C GLN A 478 3.77 -38.39 -50.73
N PHE A 479 2.74 -37.53 -50.65
CA PHE A 479 1.53 -37.74 -51.46
C PHE A 479 0.77 -36.43 -51.68
N SER A 480 0.32 -36.23 -52.93
CA SER A 480 -0.58 -35.15 -53.38
C SER A 480 -2.01 -35.32 -52.81
N LYS A 481 -2.98 -34.38 -52.84
CA LYS A 481 -3.43 -33.43 -53.89
C LYS A 481 -4.64 -32.68 -53.25
N LEU A 482 -4.82 -31.35 -53.32
CA LEU A 482 -5.65 -30.64 -54.33
C LEU A 482 -5.83 -29.17 -53.88
N SER A 483 -5.89 -28.26 -54.85
CA SER A 483 -6.33 -26.84 -54.75
C SER A 483 -7.76 -26.73 -55.36
N PRO A 484 -8.42 -25.56 -55.57
CA PRO A 484 -7.93 -24.17 -55.45
C PRO A 484 -8.91 -23.08 -54.92
N GLU A 485 -8.40 -21.84 -54.85
CA GLU A 485 -9.02 -20.51 -55.18
C GLU A 485 -10.46 -20.19 -54.72
N SER A 486 -10.77 -19.02 -54.15
CA SER A 486 -10.57 -17.65 -54.68
C SER A 486 -10.60 -16.59 -53.55
N ASP A 487 -9.85 -15.48 -53.58
CA ASP A 487 -10.20 -14.20 -54.27
C ASP A 487 -11.63 -13.68 -53.91
N ARG A 488 -11.89 -12.41 -53.52
CA ARG A 488 -11.02 -11.22 -53.37
C ARG A 488 -11.79 -10.05 -52.68
N SER A 489 -11.06 -9.05 -52.18
CA SER A 489 -11.44 -7.62 -52.04
C SER A 489 -12.52 -7.15 -51.03
N SER A 490 -12.06 -6.29 -50.11
CA SER A 490 -12.83 -5.21 -49.44
C SER A 490 -13.37 -4.17 -50.45
N PRO A 491 -14.30 -3.26 -50.07
CA PRO A 491 -13.85 -2.00 -49.45
C PRO A 491 -14.78 -1.33 -48.40
N SER A 492 -14.17 -0.36 -47.71
CA SER A 492 -14.72 0.62 -46.76
C SER A 492 -15.97 1.40 -47.22
N ALA A 493 -16.92 1.65 -46.29
CA ALA A 493 -17.46 2.98 -45.99
C ALA A 493 -18.24 3.06 -44.64
N LYS A 494 -18.11 4.18 -43.92
CA LYS A 494 -18.94 4.67 -42.79
C LYS A 494 -20.04 5.63 -43.33
N PRO A 495 -20.86 6.34 -42.51
CA PRO A 495 -21.73 5.93 -41.39
C PRO A 495 -23.18 6.50 -41.48
N SER A 496 -24.14 5.99 -40.69
CA SER A 496 -25.42 6.66 -40.35
C SER A 496 -26.07 5.93 -39.15
N SER A 497 -26.15 6.53 -37.95
CA SER A 497 -27.25 7.37 -37.42
C SER A 497 -28.40 6.57 -36.76
N HIS A 498 -28.66 6.89 -35.49
CA HIS A 498 -29.90 6.68 -34.70
C HIS A 498 -30.83 5.51 -35.01
N GLU A 499 -31.07 4.65 -34.01
CA GLU A 499 -32.43 4.50 -33.45
C GLU A 499 -32.39 3.96 -32.01
N GLU A 500 -33.35 4.40 -31.20
CA GLU A 500 -33.56 3.96 -29.81
C GLU A 500 -34.10 2.52 -29.79
N ASN A 501 -33.83 1.76 -28.73
CA ASN A 501 -34.74 0.69 -28.31
C ASN A 501 -34.67 0.45 -26.79
N ASP A 502 -35.71 0.93 -26.13
CA ASP A 502 -36.12 0.68 -24.75
C ASP A 502 -36.21 -0.83 -24.45
N TRP A 503 -35.64 -1.27 -23.32
CA TRP A 503 -35.91 -2.59 -22.73
C TRP A 503 -36.04 -2.49 -21.21
N THR A 504 -37.17 -1.95 -20.79
CA THR A 504 -37.72 -2.13 -19.44
C THR A 504 -38.07 -3.61 -19.17
N ILE A 505 -37.39 -4.28 -18.22
CA ILE A 505 -37.87 -5.54 -17.60
C ILE A 505 -37.63 -5.55 -16.08
N VAL A 506 -38.76 -5.48 -15.37
CA VAL A 506 -39.16 -6.06 -14.06
C VAL A 506 -38.09 -6.71 -13.18
#